data_AF-A0A6I1K0K1-F1
#
_entry.id   AF-A0A6I1K0K1-F1
#
_cell.length_a   1.000
_cell.length_b   1.000
_cell.length_c   1.000
_cell.angle_alpha   90.00
_cell.angle_beta   90.00
_cell.angle_gamma   90.00
#
_symmetry.space_group_name_H-M   'P 1'
#
loop_
_entity.id
_entity.type
_entity.pdbx_description
1 polymer ?
#
loop_
_entity_poly.entity_id
_entity_poly.type
_entity_poly.pdbx_seq_one_letter_code
_entity_poly.pdbx_strand_id
1 'polypeptide(L)'
;MKLKVNYRAGRFTPTVRVALAEPRDERLQQLRERIEAEFAHLRDARGHLVKLALNEAEALAMQTSFPHLVFPTLAQEKVGAVAVWHQRQAALQRNESTLAFAA
;
A
#
# COMPACT_ATOMS: atom_id res chain seq x y z
N MET A 1 3.43 26.39 -23.62
CA MET A 1 3.96 25.43 -22.63
C MET A 1 5.38 25.85 -22.26
N LYS A 2 5.63 26.39 -21.06
CA LYS A 2 6.98 26.73 -20.58
C LYS A 2 7.14 26.18 -19.16
N LEU A 3 7.97 25.15 -19.01
CA LEU A 3 8.35 24.58 -17.73
C LEU A 3 9.44 25.47 -17.11
N LYS A 4 9.21 26.01 -15.91
CA LYS A 4 10.23 26.71 -15.14
C LYS A 4 10.67 25.79 -14.02
N VAL A 5 11.81 25.11 -14.22
CA VAL A 5 12.43 24.24 -13.23
C VAL A 5 13.37 25.08 -12.37
N ASN A 6 13.17 25.07 -11.06
CA ASN A 6 14.01 25.80 -10.12
C ASN A 6 14.82 24.79 -9.30
N TYR A 7 16.13 24.74 -9.53
CA TYR A 7 17.05 23.87 -8.82
C TYR A 7 17.63 24.62 -7.61
N ARG A 8 17.33 24.15 -6.39
CA ARG A 8 18.09 24.50 -5.19
C ARG A 8 18.73 23.24 -4.63
N ALA A 9 20.04 23.34 -4.43
CA ALA A 9 20.94 22.27 -4.00
C ALA A 9 20.49 21.58 -2.70
N GLY A 10 20.71 20.26 -2.65
CA GLY A 10 21.17 19.58 -1.44
C GLY A 10 20.17 18.88 -0.53
N ARG A 11 18.86 18.84 -0.83
CA ARG A 11 17.92 18.00 -0.06
C ARG A 11 16.93 17.32 -1.00
N PHE A 12 17.11 16.02 -1.22
CA PHE A 12 16.13 15.18 -1.88
C PHE A 12 14.97 14.96 -0.92
N THR A 13 14.09 15.94 -0.79
CA THR A 13 12.74 15.71 -0.28
C THR A 13 11.91 15.32 -1.50
N PRO A 14 11.60 14.03 -1.75
CA PRO A 14 10.61 13.69 -2.74
C PRO A 14 9.26 14.08 -2.14
N THR A 15 8.96 15.38 -2.14
CA THR A 15 7.60 15.84 -1.90
C THR A 15 6.87 15.60 -3.21
N VAL A 16 6.53 14.34 -3.45
CA VAL A 16 5.51 13.98 -4.43
C VAL A 16 4.23 14.56 -3.87
N ARG A 17 3.94 15.82 -4.23
CA ARG A 17 2.62 16.39 -4.06
C ARG A 17 1.74 15.60 -5.01
N VAL A 18 1.08 14.56 -4.49
CA VAL A 18 -0.08 13.95 -5.13
C VAL A 18 -1.02 15.12 -5.39
N ALA A 19 -1.18 15.44 -6.67
CA ALA A 19 -2.02 16.54 -7.11
C ALA A 19 -3.41 16.33 -6.49
N LEU A 20 -3.86 17.38 -5.81
CA LEU A 20 -5.22 17.75 -5.44
C LEU A 20 -6.27 16.67 -5.68
N ALA A 21 -6.89 16.25 -4.59
CA ALA A 21 -8.05 15.36 -4.56
C ALA A 21 -9.09 15.80 -5.61
N GLU A 22 -9.04 15.17 -6.79
CA GLU A 22 -10.21 15.02 -7.65
C GLU A 22 -11.32 14.40 -6.79
N PRO A 23 -12.60 14.76 -6.99
CA PRO A 23 -13.71 14.17 -6.25
C PRO A 23 -13.60 12.65 -6.38
N ARG A 24 -13.22 11.99 -5.28
CA ARG A 24 -13.00 10.56 -5.27
C ARG A 24 -14.36 9.92 -5.50
N ASP A 25 -14.46 9.08 -6.52
CA ASP A 25 -15.69 8.35 -6.85
C ASP A 25 -16.29 7.77 -5.55
N GLU A 26 -17.49 8.21 -5.19
CA GLU A 26 -18.15 7.84 -3.93
C GLU A 26 -18.30 6.33 -3.82
N ARG A 27 -18.46 5.63 -4.95
CA ARG A 27 -18.53 4.17 -4.99
C ARG A 27 -17.20 3.54 -4.61
N LEU A 28 -16.09 4.13 -5.05
CA LEU A 28 -14.75 3.66 -4.72
C LEU A 28 -14.45 3.88 -3.23
N GLN A 29 -14.90 4.99 -2.66
CA GLN A 29 -14.76 5.26 -1.22
C GLN A 29 -15.54 4.27 -0.36
N GLN A 30 -16.82 4.06 -0.68
CA GLN A 30 -17.65 3.08 0.04
C GLN A 30 -17.05 1.67 -0.06
N LEU A 31 -16.53 1.32 -1.24
CA LEU A 31 -15.87 0.06 -1.47
C LEU A 31 -14.59 -0.07 -0.64
N ARG A 32 -13.80 1.00 -0.55
CA ARG A 32 -12.60 1.06 0.30
C ARG A 32 -12.94 0.85 1.77
N GLU A 33 -13.92 1.54 2.30
CA GLU A 33 -14.34 1.38 3.69
C GLU A 33 -14.81 -0.05 3.98
N ARG A 34 -15.57 -0.65 3.05
CA ARG A 34 -16.00 -2.05 3.16
C ARG A 34 -14.83 -3.03 3.17
N ILE A 35 -13.84 -2.82 2.30
CA ILE A 35 -12.64 -3.64 2.21
C ILE A 35 -11.77 -3.45 3.47
N GLU A 36 -11.62 -2.23 3.98
CA GLU A 36 -10.91 -1.95 5.23
C GLU A 36 -11.57 -2.66 6.42
N ALA A 37 -12.90 -2.71 6.46
CA ALA A 37 -13.65 -3.45 7.48
C ALA A 37 -13.42 -4.97 7.37
N GLU A 38 -13.39 -5.52 6.15
CA GLU A 38 -13.10 -6.94 5.92
C GLU A 38 -11.70 -7.33 6.44
N PHE A 39 -10.71 -6.46 6.23
CA PHE A 39 -9.34 -6.68 6.70
C PHE A 39 -9.05 -6.18 8.12
N ALA A 40 -10.08 -5.79 8.88
CA ALA A 40 -9.90 -5.28 10.23
C ALA A 40 -9.17 -6.28 11.15
N HIS A 41 -9.42 -7.58 10.96
CA HIS A 41 -8.76 -8.67 11.70
C HIS A 41 -7.23 -8.76 11.46
N LEU A 42 -6.70 -8.13 10.40
CA LEU A 42 -5.27 -8.08 10.10
C LEU A 42 -4.59 -6.82 10.65
N ARG A 43 -5.34 -5.88 11.24
CA ARG A 43 -4.81 -4.56 11.64
C ARG A 43 -3.94 -4.56 12.89
N ASP A 44 -4.07 -5.52 13.80
CA ASP A 44 -3.42 -5.45 15.12
C ASP A 44 -1.89 -5.35 15.04
N ALA A 45 -1.23 -6.24 14.28
CA ALA A 45 0.23 -6.21 14.12
C ALA A 45 0.69 -5.65 12.77
N ARG A 46 -0.23 -5.55 11.79
CA ARG A 46 0.12 -5.28 10.37
C ARG A 46 -0.63 -4.10 9.78
N GLY A 47 -1.36 -3.32 10.59
CA GLY A 47 -2.27 -2.27 10.13
C GLY A 47 -1.63 -1.25 9.19
N HIS A 48 -0.36 -0.89 9.41
CA HIS A 48 0.36 -0.01 8.50
C HIS A 48 0.62 -0.64 7.13
N LEU A 49 1.06 -1.89 7.07
CA LEU A 49 1.33 -2.61 5.83
C LEU A 49 0.05 -2.90 5.05
N VAL A 50 -1.04 -3.25 5.75
CA VAL A 50 -2.36 -3.41 5.15
C VAL A 50 -2.82 -2.09 4.52
N LYS A 51 -2.65 -0.95 5.22
CA LYS A 51 -2.98 0.37 4.65
C LYS A 51 -2.15 0.69 3.41
N LEU A 52 -0.85 0.37 3.40
CA LEU A 52 0.00 0.54 2.22
C LEU A 52 -0.44 -0.33 1.04
N ALA A 53 -0.77 -1.60 1.29
CA ALA A 53 -1.27 -2.52 0.28
C ALA A 53 -2.59 -2.03 -0.34
N LEU A 54 -3.51 -1.50 0.49
CA LEU A 54 -4.76 -0.91 0.00
C LEU A 54 -4.53 0.36 -0.81
N ASN A 55 -3.59 1.21 -0.40
CA ASN A 55 -3.22 2.40 -1.18
C ASN A 55 -2.61 2.04 -2.54
N GLU A 56 -1.78 0.99 -2.60
CA GLU A 56 -1.20 0.50 -3.84
C GLU A 56 -2.27 -0.11 -4.76
N ALA A 57 -3.16 -0.94 -4.21
CA ALA A 57 -4.29 -1.51 -4.95
C ALA A 57 -5.20 -0.42 -5.52
N GLU A 58 -5.50 0.62 -4.75
CA GLU A 58 -6.31 1.75 -5.19
C GLU A 58 -5.61 2.55 -6.29
N ALA A 59 -4.32 2.86 -6.12
CA ALA A 59 -3.54 3.56 -7.13
C ALA A 59 -3.48 2.80 -8.46
N LEU A 60 -3.37 1.47 -8.43
CA LEU A 60 -3.43 0.63 -9.63
C LEU A 60 -4.83 0.61 -10.25
N ALA A 61 -5.88 0.49 -9.43
CA ALA A 61 -7.25 0.53 -9.91
C ALA A 61 -7.58 1.84 -10.64
N MET A 62 -7.08 2.97 -10.13
CA MET A 62 -7.22 4.30 -10.74
C MET A 62 -6.56 4.42 -12.13
N GLN A 63 -5.65 3.52 -12.51
CA GLN A 63 -5.07 3.49 -13.85
C GLN A 63 -5.96 2.78 -14.88
N THR A 64 -7.09 2.23 -14.44
CA THR A 64 -8.05 1.52 -15.29
C THR A 64 -9.29 2.38 -15.59
N SER A 65 -10.06 2.01 -16.61
CA SER A 65 -11.32 2.68 -16.95
C SER A 65 -12.45 2.41 -15.95
N PHE A 66 -12.34 1.36 -15.12
CA PHE A 66 -13.38 0.97 -14.17
C PHE A 66 -12.78 0.64 -12.78
N PRO A 67 -12.26 1.63 -12.04
CA PRO A 67 -11.53 1.40 -10.79
C PRO A 67 -12.33 0.61 -9.75
N HIS A 68 -13.63 0.88 -9.62
CA HIS A 68 -14.51 0.21 -8.66
C HIS A 68 -14.74 -1.29 -8.95
N LEU A 69 -14.53 -1.75 -10.19
CA LEU A 69 -14.63 -3.17 -10.54
C LEU A 69 -13.35 -3.94 -10.22
N VAL A 70 -12.20 -3.28 -10.40
CA VAL A 70 -10.87 -3.94 -10.31
C VAL A 70 -10.29 -3.84 -8.89
N PHE A 71 -10.61 -2.76 -8.17
CA PHE A 71 -10.07 -2.49 -6.84
C PHE A 71 -10.26 -3.63 -5.82
N PRO A 72 -11.43 -4.29 -5.71
CA PRO A 72 -11.63 -5.36 -4.72
C PRO A 72 -10.65 -6.52 -4.91
N THR A 73 -10.48 -6.96 -6.16
CA THR A 73 -9.56 -8.05 -6.50
C THR A 73 -8.11 -7.65 -6.22
N LEU A 74 -7.70 -6.44 -6.64
CA LEU A 74 -6.35 -5.94 -6.35
C LEU A 74 -6.10 -5.80 -4.85
N ALA A 75 -7.09 -5.38 -4.07
CA ALA A 75 -6.97 -5.28 -2.62
C ALA A 75 -6.73 -6.65 -1.98
N GLN A 76 -7.50 -7.67 -2.38
CA GLN A 76 -7.30 -9.05 -1.92
C GLN A 76 -5.90 -9.58 -2.28
N GLU A 77 -5.44 -9.36 -3.50
CA GLU A 77 -4.12 -9.79 -3.95
C GLU A 77 -2.99 -9.10 -3.15
N LYS A 78 -3.05 -7.78 -2.99
CA LYS A 78 -2.01 -7.01 -2.30
C LYS A 78 -2.00 -7.30 -0.79
N VAL A 79 -3.15 -7.38 -0.14
CA VAL A 79 -3.22 -7.74 1.29
C VAL A 79 -2.79 -9.20 1.50
N GLY A 80 -3.16 -10.11 0.60
CA GLY A 80 -2.67 -11.50 0.61
C GLY A 80 -1.15 -11.58 0.48
N ALA A 81 -0.55 -10.78 -0.41
CA ALA A 81 0.90 -10.69 -0.56
C ALA A 81 1.60 -10.20 0.72
N VAL A 82 1.01 -9.25 1.46
CA VAL A 82 1.51 -8.82 2.77
C VAL A 82 1.52 -9.96 3.78
N ALA A 83 0.47 -10.79 3.80
CA ALA A 83 0.41 -11.95 4.70
C ALA A 83 1.52 -12.97 4.39
N VAL A 84 1.72 -13.31 3.11
CA VAL A 84 2.78 -14.23 2.66
C VAL A 84 4.17 -13.65 2.95
N TRP A 85 4.39 -12.37 2.66
CA TRP A 85 5.66 -11.70 2.94
C TRP A 85 5.98 -11.73 4.43
N HIS A 86 4.99 -11.44 5.29
CA HIS A 86 5.17 -11.49 6.73
C HIS A 86 5.53 -12.90 7.23
N GLN A 87 4.89 -13.95 6.70
CA GLN A 87 5.26 -15.33 7.04
C GLN A 87 6.72 -15.63 6.69
N ARG A 88 7.19 -15.14 5.53
CA ARG A 88 8.60 -15.27 5.11
C ARG A 88 9.53 -14.51 6.04
N GLN A 89 9.21 -13.26 6.41
CA GLN A 89 10.02 -12.46 7.34
C GLN A 89 10.15 -13.14 8.70
N ALA A 90 9.04 -13.67 9.24
CA ALA A 90 9.07 -14.39 10.51
C ALA A 90 9.93 -15.68 10.44
N ALA A 91 9.96 -16.36 9.28
CA ALA A 91 10.82 -17.51 9.09
C ALA A 91 12.31 -17.13 9.04
N LEU A 92 12.66 -16.04 8.35
CA LEU A 92 14.03 -15.53 8.28
C LEU A 92 14.53 -15.09 9.67
N GLN A 93 13.74 -14.33 10.41
CA GLN A 93 14.10 -13.89 11.77
C GLN A 93 14.35 -15.07 12.73
N ARG A 94 13.55 -16.14 12.63
CA ARG A 94 13.78 -17.36 13.43
C ARG A 94 15.12 -18.01 13.08
N ASN A 95 15.45 -18.11 11.79
CA ASN A 95 16.69 -18.73 11.34
C ASN A 95 17.93 -17.90 11.74
N GLU A 96 17.87 -16.58 11.63
CA GLU A 96 18.94 -15.69 12.08
C GLU A 96 19.18 -15.82 13.59
N SER A 97 18.10 -15.91 14.37
CA SER A 97 18.20 -16.11 15.83
C SER A 97 18.87 -17.45 16.17
N THR A 98 18.61 -18.51 15.40
CA THR A 98 19.27 -19.82 15.58
C THR A 98 20.75 -19.77 15.22
N LEU A 99 21.12 -19.07 14.14
CA LEU A 99 22.53 -18.91 13.74
C LEU A 99 23.31 -18.05 14.75
N ALA A 100 22.70 -17.00 15.30
CA ALA A 100 23.32 -16.14 16.30
C ALA A 100 23.53 -16.84 17.66
N PHE A 101 22.73 -17.86 17.99
CA PHE A 101 22.91 -18.66 19.20
C PHE A 101 23.96 -19.78 19.04
N ALA A 102 24.29 -20.17 17.81
CA ALA A 102 25.23 -21.24 17.50
C ALA A 102 26.68 -20.76 17.25
N ALA A 103 26.93 -19.45 17.28
CA ALA A 103 28.24 -18.81 17.10
C ALA A 103 28.80 -18.31 18.44
#